data_AF-A0A6L8F1B7-F1
#
_entry.id   AF-A0A6L8F1B7-F1
#
_cell.length_a   1.000
_cell.length_b   1.000
_cell.length_c   1.000
_cell.angle_alpha   90.00
_cell.angle_beta   90.00
_cell.angle_gamma   90.00
#
_symmetry.space_group_name_H-M   'P 1'
#
loop_
_entity.id
_entity.type
_entity.pdbx_description
1 polymer ?
#
loop_
_entity_poly.entity_id
_entity_poly.type
_entity_poly.pdbx_seq_one_letter_code
_entity_poly.pdbx_strand_id
1 'polypeptide(L)' 'MISETYWTILEHANRELALRFEKLKKARATGDPEGIKQARMEYLRALQVLYTDAQSAVSQPMRFKS' A
#
# COMPACT_ATOMS: atom_id res chain seq x y z
N MET A 1 19.51 0.31 -6.52
CA MET A 1 18.98 -1.06 -6.41
C MET A 1 18.31 -1.18 -5.05
N ILE A 2 17.02 -1.51 -5.01
CA ILE A 2 16.27 -1.68 -3.76
C ILE A 2 16.78 -2.95 -3.08
N SER A 3 17.00 -2.94 -1.76
CA SER A 3 17.43 -4.16 -1.05
C SER A 3 16.31 -5.20 -1.05
N GLU A 4 16.66 -6.48 -0.92
CA GLU A 4 15.68 -7.57 -0.84
C GLU A 4 14.64 -7.34 0.26
N THR A 5 15.07 -6.82 1.42
CA THR A 5 14.18 -6.46 2.52
C THR A 5 13.15 -5.41 2.11
N TYR A 6 13.55 -4.35 1.42
CA TYR A 6 12.60 -3.32 0.95
C TYR A 6 11.72 -3.84 -0.17
N TRP A 7 12.23 -4.73 -1.02
CA TRP A 7 11.42 -5.39 -2.02
C TRP A 7 10.28 -6.19 -1.37
N THR A 8 10.57 -6.98 -0.33
CA THR A 8 9.54 -7.73 0.41
C THR A 8 8.53 -6.81 1.09
N ILE A 9 8.96 -5.70 1.68
CA ILE A 9 8.07 -4.71 2.31
C ILE A 9 7.12 -4.11 1.25
N LEU A 10 7.66 -3.69 0.11
CA LEU A 10 6.85 -3.13 -0.99
C LEU A 10 5.88 -4.16 -1.57
N GLU A 11 6.31 -5.41 -1.71
CA GLU A 11 5.44 -6.49 -2.16
C GLU A 11 4.27 -6.71 -1.20
N HIS A 12 4.54 -6.77 0.11
CA HIS A 12 3.51 -6.92 1.13
C HIS A 12 2.52 -5.75 1.11
N ALA A 13 3.02 -4.51 1.17
CA ALA A 13 2.20 -3.31 1.16
C ALA A 13 1.34 -3.21 -0.12
N ASN A 14 1.88 -3.60 -1.27
CA ASN A 14 1.12 -3.62 -2.53
C ASN A 14 0.02 -4.69 -2.53
N ARG A 15 0.29 -5.89 -2.00
CA ARG A 15 -0.75 -6.93 -1.82
C ARG A 15 -1.87 -6.45 -0.89
N GLU A 16 -1.52 -5.80 0.22
CA GLU A 16 -2.53 -5.23 1.12
C GLU A 16 -3.37 -4.14 0.43
N LEU A 17 -2.74 -3.23 -0.32
CA LEU A 17 -3.44 -2.20 -1.07
C LEU A 17 -4.45 -2.81 -2.05
N ALA A 18 -4.04 -3.83 -2.80
CA ALA A 18 -4.91 -4.55 -3.73
C ALA A 18 -6.12 -5.17 -3.02
N LEU A 19 -5.90 -5.85 -1.88
CA LEU A 19 -6.99 -6.43 -1.07
C LEU A 19 -7.99 -5.37 -0.58
N ARG A 20 -7.51 -4.20 -0.13
CA ARG A 20 -8.38 -3.10 0.30
C ARG A 20 -9.14 -2.49 -0.87
N PHE A 21 -8.53 -2.41 -2.04
CA PHE A 21 -9.22 -1.94 -3.25
C PHE A 21 -10.34 -2.89 -3.68
N GLU A 22 -10.11 -4.20 -3.63
CA GLU A 22 -11.17 -5.20 -3.87
C GLU A 22 -12.32 -5.07 -2.85
N LYS A 23 -12.01 -4.86 -1.57
CA LYS A 23 -13.02 -4.62 -0.53
C LYS A 23 -13.85 -3.35 -0.84
N LEU A 24 -13.19 -2.26 -1.26
CA LEU A 24 -13.88 -1.03 -1.66
C LEU A 24 -14.78 -1.26 -2.88
N LYS A 25 -14.33 -1.99 -3.90
CA LYS A 25 -15.17 -2.33 -5.06
C LYS A 25 -16.42 -3.11 -4.64
N LYS A 26 -16.27 -4.10 -3.76
CA LYS A 26 -17.40 -4.86 -3.21
C LYS A 26 -18.37 -3.97 -2.42
N ALA A 27 -17.86 -3.10 -1.54
CA ALA A 27 -18.70 -2.16 -0.79
C ALA A 27 -19.44 -1.18 -1.72
N ARG A 28 -18.82 -0.74 -2.82
CA ARG A 28 -19.51 0.09 -3.83
C ARG A 28 -20.60 -0.67 -4.57
N ALA A 29 -20.42 -1.97 -4.82
CA ALA A 29 -21.42 -2.80 -5.46
C ALA A 29 -22.62 -3.09 -4.55
N THR A 30 -22.43 -3.17 -3.22
CA THR A 30 -23.53 -3.36 -2.26
C THR A 30 -24.36 -2.10 -2.03
N GLY A 31 -23.82 -0.92 -2.35
CA GLY A 31 -24.53 0.36 -2.20
C GLY A 31 -24.66 0.85 -0.76
N ASP A 32 -24.00 0.21 0.21
CA ASP A 32 -24.00 0.61 1.62
C ASP A 32 -23.11 1.85 1.84
N PRO A 33 -23.67 3.04 2.14
CA PRO A 33 -22.89 4.26 2.27
C PRO A 33 -21.83 4.22 3.38
N GLU A 34 -22.14 3.59 4.52
CA GLU A 34 -21.21 3.52 5.65
C GLU A 34 -20.11 2.48 5.37
N GLY A 35 -20.48 1.33 4.80
CA GLY A 35 -19.53 0.34 4.31
C GLY A 35 -18.56 0.90 3.26
N ILE A 36 -19.05 1.73 2.32
CA ILE A 36 -18.22 2.43 1.33
C ILE A 36 -17.25 3.39 2.01
N LYS A 37 -17.72 4.18 2.97
CA LYS A 37 -16.90 5.15 3.70
C LYS A 37 -15.77 4.45 4.46
N GLN A 38 -16.08 3.37 5.19
CA GLN A 38 -15.08 2.59 5.92
C GLN A 38 -14.06 1.94 4.96
N ALA A 39 -14.53 1.26 3.91
CA ALA A 39 -13.64 0.63 2.94
C ALA A 39 -12.74 1.65 2.21
N ARG A 40 -13.25 2.86 1.96
CA ARG A 40 -12.45 3.96 1.39
C ARG A 40 -11.36 4.41 2.33
N MET A 41 -11.65 4.58 3.63
CA MET A 41 -10.63 4.97 4.62
C MET A 41 -9.55 3.89 4.74
N GLU A 42 -9.91 2.61 4.76
CA GLU A 42 -8.95 1.51 4.79
C GLU A 42 -8.03 1.50 3.56
N TYR A 43 -8.60 1.70 2.35
CA TYR A 43 -7.83 1.79 1.11
C TYR A 43 -6.86 2.98 1.13
N LEU A 44 -7.32 4.18 1.53
CA LEU A 44 -6.47 5.36 1.59
C LEU A 44 -5.34 5.22 2.62
N ARG A 45 -5.60 4.56 3.76
CA ARG A 45 -4.57 4.26 4.75
C ARG A 45 -3.52 3.31 4.18
N ALA A 46 -3.92 2.24 3.50
CA ALA A 46 -2.99 1.31 2.86
C ALA A 46 -2.14 2.02 1.77
N LEU A 47 -2.74 2.94 1.01
CA LEU A 47 -2.03 3.72 -0.01
C LEU A 47 -0.97 4.63 0.62
N GLN A 48 -1.28 5.26 1.76
CA GLN A 48 -0.34 6.11 2.47
C GLN A 48 0.84 5.33 3.05
N VAL A 49 0.61 4.11 3.54
CA VAL A 49 1.68 3.21 3.97
C VAL A 49 2.60 2.85 2.80
N LEU A 50 2.03 2.37 1.68
CA LEU A 50 2.82 2.03 0.49
C LEU A 50 3.64 3.22 -0.02
N TYR A 51 3.05 4.42 -0.03
CA TYR A 51 3.76 5.64 -0.41
C TYR A 51 4.96 5.92 0.50
N THR A 52 4.80 5.73 1.80
CA THR A 52 5.86 5.93 2.81
C THR A 52 6.97 4.90 2.66
N ASP A 53 6.61 3.64 2.42
CA ASP A 53 7.57 2.56 2.18
C ASP A 53 8.36 2.78 0.88
N ALA A 54 7.68 3.23 -0.18
CA ALA A 54 8.31 3.57 -1.45
C ALA A 54 9.30 4.73 -1.31
N GLN A 55 8.91 5.79 -0.60
CA GLN A 55 9.82 6.90 -0.30
C GLN A 55 11.04 6.44 0.51
N SER A 56 10.83 5.56 1.48
CA SER A 56 11.91 5.01 2.31
C SER A 56 12.87 4.16 1.50
N ALA A 57 12.35 3.34 0.56
CA ALA A 57 13.16 2.53 -0.34
C ALA A 57 14.02 3.38 -1.29
N VAL A 58 13.49 4.51 -1.75
CA VAL A 58 14.21 5.44 -2.66
C VAL A 58 15.23 6.31 -1.91
N SER A 59 14.95 6.66 -0.65
CA SER A 59 15.81 7.54 0.16
C SER A 59 17.02 6.82 0.78
N GLN A 60 17.12 5.49 0.65
CA GLN A 60 18.29 4.77 1.13
C GLN A 60 19.52 5.15 0.29
N PRO A 61 20.60 5.66 0.92
CA PRO A 61 21.84 5.92 0.19
C PRO A 61 22.36 4.61 -0.40
N MET A 62 22.59 4.59 -1.71
CA MET A 62 23.40 3.55 -2.35
C MET A 62 24.77 3.56 -1.66
N ARG A 63 24.97 2.71 -0.65
CA ARG A 63 26.31 2.38 -0.17
C ARG A 63 26.98 1.61 -1.30
N PHE A 64 27.60 2.34 -2.22
CA PHE A 64 28.66 1.80 -3.04
C PHE A 64 29.75 1.33 -2.07
N LYS A 65 29.95 0.01 -2.00
CA LYS A 65 31.19 -0.53 -1.43
C LYS A 65 32.28 -0.16 -2.43
N SER A 66 33.08 0.84 -2.08
CA SER A 66 34.39 1.11 -2.69
C SER A 66 35.36 -0.02 -2.39
#